data_AF-A0A1M5T042-F1
#
_entry.id   AF-A0A1M5T042-F1
#
_cell.length_a   1.000
_cell.length_b   1.000
_cell.length_c   1.000
_cell.angle_alpha   90.00
_cell.angle_beta   90.00
_cell.angle_gamma   90.00
#
_symmetry.space_group_name_H-M   'P 1'
#
loop_
_entity.id
_entity.type
_entity.pdbx_description
1 polymer ?
#
loop_
_entity_poly.entity_id
_entity_poly.type
_entity_poly.pdbx_seq_one_letter_code
_entity_poly.pdbx_strand_id
1 'polypeptide(L)'
;MSTELEKRNIRRMSNKESNRITKECICDALIGLMKEHPYKDISMTMIIEKSGASRGSVYRNYPSKEDILKDITKSMTDELSHSLAQALHKKDNRYYEWFLAAFSWLHSDKDMCALIHNSNISFVDMFYNALCLASDNTFAAQHEYIARGIAAALWEVSLTWIKNGMKESPEYMAKLCSETLRLE
;
A
#
# COMPACT_ATOMS: atom_id res chain seq x y z
N MET A 1 -35.87 -11.31 25.81
CA MET A 1 -35.63 -12.53 25.02
C MET A 1 -35.32 -12.08 23.60
N SER A 2 -34.07 -12.22 23.13
CA SER A 2 -33.67 -11.69 21.82
C SER A 2 -34.40 -12.41 20.69
N THR A 3 -34.86 -11.66 19.69
CA THR A 3 -35.62 -12.18 18.55
C THR A 3 -34.75 -13.09 17.68
N GLU A 4 -35.37 -14.01 16.92
CA GLU A 4 -34.62 -14.87 15.97
C GLU A 4 -33.86 -14.06 14.90
N LEU A 5 -34.34 -12.86 14.57
CA LEU A 5 -33.66 -11.92 13.68
C LEU A 5 -32.37 -11.38 14.32
N GLU A 6 -32.42 -10.99 15.60
CA GLU A 6 -31.26 -10.53 16.37
C GLU A 6 -30.20 -11.63 16.49
N LYS A 7 -30.60 -12.88 16.80
CA LYS A 7 -29.66 -14.01 16.88
C LYS A 7 -28.96 -14.28 15.54
N ARG A 8 -29.67 -14.19 14.41
CA ARG A 8 -29.09 -14.33 13.07
C ARG A 8 -28.10 -13.20 12.76
N ASN A 9 -28.40 -11.97 13.15
CA ASN A 9 -27.52 -10.82 12.96
C ASN A 9 -26.25 -10.94 13.80
N ILE A 10 -26.35 -11.36 15.07
CA ILE A 10 -25.19 -11.59 15.96
C ILE A 10 -24.25 -12.65 15.34
N ARG A 11 -24.79 -13.77 14.85
CA ARG A 11 -23.98 -14.81 14.19
C ARG A 11 -23.29 -14.30 12.92
N ARG A 12 -23.98 -13.50 12.10
CA ARG A 12 -23.39 -12.88 10.89
C ARG A 12 -22.24 -11.94 11.24
N MET A 13 -22.40 -11.10 12.25
CA MET A 13 -21.36 -10.20 12.73
C MET A 13 -20.15 -10.97 13.25
N SER A 14 -20.37 -12.01 14.07
CA SER A 14 -19.31 -12.89 14.57
C SER A 14 -18.53 -13.57 13.44
N ASN A 15 -19.23 -14.04 12.40
CA ASN A 15 -18.58 -14.67 11.24
C ASN A 15 -17.77 -13.66 10.42
N LYS A 16 -18.28 -12.44 10.24
CA LYS A 16 -17.57 -11.37 9.55
C LYS A 16 -16.28 -11.01 10.27
N GLU A 17 -16.36 -10.89 11.60
CA GLU A 17 -15.20 -10.57 12.44
C GLU A 17 -14.17 -11.70 12.44
N SER A 18 -14.60 -12.95 12.57
CA SER A 18 -13.71 -14.11 12.45
C SER A 18 -13.01 -14.17 11.10
N ASN A 19 -13.71 -13.84 10.00
CA ASN A 19 -13.09 -13.78 8.68
C ASN A 19 -12.08 -12.63 8.54
N ARG A 20 -12.37 -11.47 9.16
CA ARG A 20 -11.44 -10.33 9.20
C ARG A 20 -10.14 -10.72 9.90
N ILE A 21 -10.23 -11.28 11.10
CA ILE A 21 -9.07 -11.75 11.87
C ILE A 21 -8.28 -12.81 11.07
N THR A 22 -8.98 -13.72 10.40
CA THR A 22 -8.32 -14.74 9.55
C THR A 22 -7.51 -14.10 8.43
N LYS A 23 -8.07 -13.09 7.75
CA LYS A 23 -7.36 -12.35 6.70
C LYS A 23 -6.12 -11.63 7.24
N GLU A 24 -6.25 -10.96 8.39
CA GLU A 24 -5.14 -10.28 9.06
C GLU A 24 -4.01 -11.26 9.39
N CYS A 25 -4.32 -12.41 10.00
CA CYS A 25 -3.31 -13.44 10.28
C CYS A 25 -2.62 -13.98 9.01
N ILE A 26 -3.33 -14.07 7.88
CA ILE A 26 -2.75 -14.52 6.60
C ILE A 26 -1.82 -13.45 6.02
N CYS A 27 -2.22 -12.18 6.06
CA CYS A 27 -1.39 -11.07 5.62
C CYS A 27 -0.12 -10.96 6.47
N ASP A 28 -0.25 -11.00 7.80
CA ASP A 28 0.87 -10.95 8.74
C ASP A 28 1.84 -12.11 8.53
N ALA A 29 1.33 -13.31 8.24
CA ALA A 29 2.14 -14.46 7.91
C ALA A 29 2.97 -14.24 6.64
N LEU A 30 2.38 -13.71 5.58
CA LEU A 30 3.13 -13.40 4.36
C LEU A 30 4.20 -12.32 4.62
N ILE A 31 3.85 -11.24 5.32
CA ILE A 31 4.80 -10.16 5.68
C ILE A 31 5.98 -10.74 6.49
N GLY A 32 5.66 -11.55 7.50
CA GLY A 32 6.69 -12.21 8.32
C GLY A 32 7.57 -13.14 7.50
N LEU A 33 7.04 -13.86 6.51
CA LEU A 33 7.85 -14.71 5.62
C LEU A 33 8.71 -13.88 4.66
N MET A 34 8.22 -12.73 4.18
CA MET A 34 8.99 -11.84 3.31
C MET A 34 10.21 -11.22 4.02
N LYS A 35 10.16 -11.09 5.35
CA LYS A 35 11.31 -10.70 6.18
C LYS A 35 12.39 -11.77 6.28
N GLU A 36 12.03 -13.04 6.07
CA GLU A 36 12.90 -14.21 6.28
C GLU A 36 13.36 -14.84 4.97
N HIS A 37 12.57 -14.70 3.89
CA HIS A 37 12.75 -15.40 2.62
C HIS A 37 12.48 -14.49 1.42
N PRO A 38 13.17 -14.70 0.28
CA PRO A 38 12.79 -14.06 -0.97
C PRO A 38 11.34 -14.39 -1.34
N TYR A 39 10.56 -13.38 -1.75
CA TYR A 39 9.12 -13.55 -2.05
C TYR A 39 8.83 -14.68 -3.06
N LYS A 40 9.70 -14.85 -4.06
CA LYS A 40 9.58 -15.92 -5.07
C LYS A 40 9.58 -17.33 -4.46
N ASP A 41 10.29 -17.53 -3.34
CA ASP A 41 10.48 -18.84 -2.70
C ASP A 41 9.38 -19.15 -1.68
N ILE A 42 8.57 -18.14 -1.29
CA ILE A 42 7.44 -18.33 -0.37
C ILE A 42 6.33 -19.14 -1.05
N SER A 43 5.81 -20.15 -0.38
CA SER A 43 4.68 -20.97 -0.87
C SER A 43 3.42 -20.74 -0.03
N MET A 44 2.25 -21.07 -0.61
CA MET A 44 0.98 -21.08 0.14
C MET A 44 1.04 -22.00 1.37
N THR A 45 1.79 -23.11 1.31
CA THR A 45 1.97 -24.02 2.44
C THR A 45 2.68 -23.32 3.61
N MET A 46 3.76 -22.58 3.34
CA MET A 46 4.47 -21.80 4.38
C MET A 46 3.57 -20.76 5.02
N ILE A 47 2.72 -20.09 4.22
CA ILE A 47 1.76 -19.10 4.71
C ILE A 47 0.70 -19.77 5.60
N ILE A 48 0.16 -20.93 5.18
CA ILE A 48 -0.78 -21.72 5.98
C ILE A 48 -0.16 -22.08 7.34
N GLU A 49 1.08 -22.59 7.33
CA GLU A 49 1.79 -22.98 8.55
C GLU A 49 2.06 -21.78 9.47
N LYS A 50 2.50 -20.64 8.93
CA LYS A 50 2.83 -19.45 9.73
C LYS A 50 1.59 -18.70 10.24
N SER A 51 0.49 -18.69 9.48
CA SER A 51 -0.74 -17.96 9.86
C SER A 51 -1.56 -18.62 10.97
N GLY A 52 -1.34 -19.91 11.23
CA GLY A 52 -2.18 -20.69 12.16
C GLY A 52 -3.62 -20.92 11.67
N ALA A 53 -3.98 -20.46 10.46
CA ALA A 53 -5.28 -20.69 9.86
C ALA A 53 -5.34 -22.06 9.17
N SER A 54 -6.51 -22.70 9.15
CA SER A 54 -6.67 -23.94 8.41
C SER A 54 -6.52 -23.72 6.91
N ARG A 55 -5.95 -24.71 6.20
CA ARG A 55 -5.80 -24.70 4.72
C ARG A 55 -7.08 -24.25 4.00
N GLY A 56 -8.23 -24.78 4.41
CA GLY A 56 -9.52 -24.39 3.83
C GLY A 56 -9.89 -22.93 4.07
N SER A 57 -9.50 -22.34 5.20
CA SER A 57 -9.76 -20.92 5.49
C SER A 57 -8.85 -19.99 4.71
N VAL A 58 -7.60 -20.38 4.51
CA VAL A 58 -6.65 -19.65 3.66
C VAL A 58 -7.14 -19.61 2.22
N TYR A 59 -7.38 -20.76 1.60
CA TYR A 59 -7.80 -20.81 0.19
C TYR A 59 -9.20 -20.24 -0.07
N ARG A 60 -10.08 -20.20 0.94
CA ARG A 60 -11.36 -19.48 0.83
C ARG A 60 -11.19 -17.96 0.74
N ASN A 61 -10.14 -17.40 1.35
CA ASN A 61 -9.87 -15.97 1.33
C ASN A 61 -8.92 -15.57 0.20
N TYR A 62 -7.91 -16.40 -0.08
CA TYR A 62 -6.83 -16.11 -1.02
C TYR A 62 -6.47 -17.34 -1.85
N PRO A 63 -6.76 -17.33 -3.17
CA PRO A 63 -6.38 -18.41 -4.09
C PRO A 63 -4.86 -18.55 -4.26
N SER A 64 -4.12 -17.45 -4.12
CA SER A 64 -2.67 -17.36 -4.36
C SER A 64 -1.98 -16.40 -3.39
N LYS A 65 -0.64 -16.47 -3.31
CA LYS A 65 0.15 -15.53 -2.51
C LYS A 65 0.16 -14.12 -3.11
N GLU A 66 -0.02 -14.05 -4.44
CA GLU A 66 -0.17 -12.81 -5.18
C GLU A 66 -1.46 -12.08 -4.78
N ASP A 67 -2.55 -12.80 -4.50
CA ASP A 67 -3.80 -12.18 -4.04
C ASP A 67 -3.69 -11.66 -2.60
N ILE A 68 -2.92 -12.34 -1.74
CA ILE A 68 -2.59 -11.83 -0.39
C ILE A 68 -1.79 -10.54 -0.53
N LEU A 69 -0.74 -10.55 -1.37
CA LEU A 69 0.12 -9.39 -1.57
C LEU A 69 -0.64 -8.21 -2.19
N LYS A 70 -1.61 -8.45 -3.08
CA LYS A 70 -2.51 -7.40 -3.59
C LYS A 70 -3.38 -6.78 -2.50
N ASP A 71 -3.94 -7.57 -1.59
CA ASP A 71 -4.72 -7.03 -0.47
C ASP A 71 -3.84 -6.19 0.46
N ILE A 72 -2.60 -6.63 0.72
CA ILE A 72 -1.61 -5.88 1.49
C ILE A 72 -1.27 -4.53 0.80
N THR A 73 -0.90 -4.56 -0.48
CA THR A 73 -0.53 -3.33 -1.20
C THR A 73 -1.72 -2.39 -1.40
N LYS A 74 -2.95 -2.93 -1.47
CA LYS A 74 -4.16 -2.12 -1.50
C LYS A 74 -4.33 -1.31 -0.21
N SER A 75 -4.20 -1.94 0.96
CA SER A 75 -4.28 -1.23 2.24
C SER A 75 -3.25 -0.10 2.33
N MET A 76 -2.02 -0.36 1.90
CA MET A 76 -0.97 0.66 1.81
C MET A 76 -1.32 1.79 0.84
N THR A 77 -1.93 1.46 -0.31
CA THR A 77 -2.37 2.45 -1.30
C THR A 77 -3.45 3.35 -0.71
N ASP A 78 -4.40 2.77 0.02
CA ASP A 78 -5.49 3.52 0.64
C ASP A 78 -4.95 4.49 1.71
N GLU A 79 -3.99 4.06 2.53
CA GLU A 79 -3.33 4.91 3.55
C GLU A 79 -2.53 6.06 2.92
N LEU A 80 -1.73 5.75 1.90
CA LEU A 80 -0.95 6.75 1.15
C LEU A 80 -1.90 7.76 0.49
N SER A 81 -2.95 7.28 -0.18
CA SER A 81 -3.93 8.14 -0.85
C SER A 81 -4.63 9.08 0.12
N HIS A 82 -4.98 8.60 1.31
CA HIS A 82 -5.59 9.43 2.35
C HIS A 82 -4.63 10.51 2.84
N SER A 83 -3.36 10.17 3.08
CA SER A 83 -2.33 11.11 3.50
C SER A 83 -2.07 12.19 2.45
N LEU A 84 -2.05 11.80 1.17
CA LEU A 84 -1.82 12.69 0.04
C LEU A 84 -3.01 13.63 -0.24
N ALA A 85 -4.24 13.14 -0.11
CA ALA A 85 -5.45 13.97 -0.27
C ALA A 85 -5.46 15.13 0.75
N GLN A 86 -5.08 14.87 2.00
CA GLN A 86 -4.98 15.91 3.04
C GLN A 86 -3.94 16.98 2.70
N ALA A 87 -2.83 16.61 2.06
CA ALA A 87 -1.76 17.54 1.70
C ALA A 87 -2.18 18.56 0.62
N LEU A 88 -3.06 18.18 -0.32
CA LEU A 88 -3.52 19.07 -1.39
C LEU A 88 -4.50 20.16 -0.94
N HIS A 89 -5.12 20.00 0.23
CA HIS A 89 -5.99 21.03 0.80
C HIS A 89 -5.21 22.21 1.41
N LYS A 90 -3.88 22.12 1.52
CA LYS A 90 -3.02 23.23 1.97
C LYS A 90 -2.86 24.26 0.84
N LYS A 91 -3.07 25.55 1.14
CA LYS A 91 -3.11 26.63 0.12
C LYS A 91 -1.74 26.95 -0.49
N ASP A 92 -0.66 26.92 0.29
CA ASP A 92 0.68 27.28 -0.18
C ASP A 92 1.53 26.05 -0.49
N ASN A 93 2.19 26.08 -1.65
CA ASN A 93 3.16 25.07 -2.12
C ASN A 93 2.63 23.62 -2.15
N ARG A 94 1.43 23.43 -2.70
CA ARG A 94 0.70 22.14 -2.83
C ARG A 94 1.57 20.96 -3.29
N TYR A 95 2.46 21.19 -4.26
CA TYR A 95 3.34 20.15 -4.78
C TYR A 95 4.38 19.69 -3.75
N TYR A 96 5.03 20.62 -3.06
CA TYR A 96 5.97 20.28 -1.97
C TYR A 96 5.27 19.50 -0.87
N GLU A 97 4.10 19.96 -0.41
CA GLU A 97 3.34 19.28 0.64
C GLU A 97 2.93 17.86 0.23
N TRP A 98 2.55 17.68 -1.04
CA TRP A 98 2.23 16.36 -1.59
C TRP A 98 3.43 15.43 -1.60
N PHE A 99 4.59 15.88 -2.09
CA PHE A 99 5.82 15.07 -2.05
C PHE A 99 6.27 14.80 -0.61
N LEU A 100 6.16 15.78 0.29
CA LEU A 100 6.53 15.62 1.69
C LEU A 100 5.68 14.54 2.34
N ALA A 101 4.37 14.52 2.08
CA ALA A 101 3.49 13.47 2.57
C ALA A 101 3.88 12.09 2.00
N ALA A 102 4.20 12.00 0.70
CA ALA A 102 4.66 10.76 0.08
C ALA A 102 5.96 10.23 0.73
N PHE A 103 6.99 11.07 0.81
CA PHE A 103 8.29 10.67 1.36
C PHE A 103 8.26 10.43 2.87
N SER A 104 7.42 11.16 3.62
CA SER A 104 7.24 10.91 5.06
C SER A 104 6.59 9.55 5.31
N TRP A 105 5.57 9.19 4.53
CA TRP A 105 4.94 7.88 4.62
C TRP A 105 5.93 6.76 4.29
N LEU A 106 6.66 6.88 3.17
CA LEU A 106 7.71 5.93 2.77
C LEU A 106 8.78 5.76 3.85
N HIS A 107 9.21 6.86 4.47
CA HIS A 107 10.22 6.83 5.53
C HIS A 107 9.70 6.17 6.82
N SER A 108 8.43 6.39 7.15
CA SER A 108 7.81 5.81 8.35
C SER A 108 7.63 4.30 8.27
N ASP A 109 7.49 3.75 7.06
CA ASP A 109 7.32 2.31 6.81
C ASP A 109 8.37 1.75 5.84
N LYS A 110 9.63 2.14 6.08
CA LYS A 110 10.76 1.79 5.20
C LYS A 110 10.95 0.29 5.02
N ASP A 111 10.68 -0.49 6.06
CA ASP A 111 10.90 -1.95 6.05
C ASP A 111 9.87 -2.60 5.12
N MET A 112 8.60 -2.22 5.23
CA MET A 112 7.55 -2.73 4.34
C MET A 112 7.76 -2.29 2.89
N CYS A 113 8.18 -1.04 2.67
CA CYS A 113 8.52 -0.55 1.34
C CYS A 113 9.66 -1.35 0.70
N ALA A 114 10.68 -1.72 1.49
CA ALA A 114 11.77 -2.59 1.03
C ALA A 114 11.30 -4.03 0.73
N LEU A 115 10.38 -4.58 1.54
CA LEU A 115 9.83 -5.91 1.32
C LEU A 115 9.06 -6.02 -0.01
N ILE A 116 8.22 -5.03 -0.31
CA ILE A 116 7.43 -5.04 -1.56
C ILE A 116 8.31 -4.72 -2.78
N HIS A 117 9.36 -3.90 -2.61
CA HIS A 117 10.36 -3.75 -3.66
C HIS A 117 10.91 -5.13 -4.08
N ASN A 118 11.27 -5.95 -3.10
CA ASN A 118 11.84 -7.28 -3.33
C ASN A 118 10.82 -8.32 -3.84
N SER A 119 9.51 -8.01 -3.84
CA SER A 119 8.48 -8.87 -4.44
C SER A 119 8.26 -8.62 -5.94
N ASN A 120 9.00 -7.71 -6.56
CA ASN A 120 8.90 -7.34 -7.98
C ASN A 120 7.50 -6.84 -8.40
N ILE A 121 6.76 -6.28 -7.45
CA ILE A 121 5.50 -5.57 -7.73
C ILE A 121 5.83 -4.10 -7.92
N SER A 122 5.36 -3.56 -9.04
CA SER A 122 5.46 -2.13 -9.32
C SER A 122 4.47 -1.36 -8.47
N PHE A 123 4.95 -0.32 -7.76
CA PHE A 123 4.08 0.64 -7.08
C PHE A 123 3.66 1.80 -7.98
N VAL A 124 3.98 1.77 -9.28
CA VAL A 124 3.55 2.84 -10.20
C VAL A 124 2.03 2.98 -10.18
N ASP A 125 1.29 1.86 -10.16
CA ASP A 125 -0.18 1.90 -10.06
C ASP A 125 -0.65 2.42 -8.70
N MET A 126 0.09 2.20 -7.61
CA MET A 126 -0.20 2.79 -6.29
C MET A 126 -0.09 4.31 -6.34
N PHE A 127 1.06 4.84 -6.80
CA PHE A 127 1.27 6.28 -6.90
C PHE A 127 0.31 6.94 -7.91
N TYR A 128 0.00 6.25 -9.01
CA TYR A 128 -0.99 6.70 -9.98
C TYR A 128 -2.38 6.79 -9.35
N ASN A 129 -2.85 5.73 -8.68
CA ASN A 129 -4.15 5.73 -8.01
C ASN A 129 -4.22 6.81 -6.93
N ALA A 130 -3.14 7.01 -6.17
CA ALA A 130 -3.09 8.06 -5.17
C ALA A 130 -3.15 9.46 -5.78
N LEU A 131 -2.49 9.68 -6.93
CA LEU A 131 -2.58 10.92 -7.70
C LEU A 131 -3.99 11.15 -8.29
N CYS A 132 -4.65 10.09 -8.77
CA CYS A 132 -6.03 10.12 -9.24
C CYS A 132 -6.98 10.56 -8.13
N LEU A 133 -6.91 9.91 -6.96
CA LEU A 133 -7.74 10.23 -5.80
C LEU A 133 -7.50 11.65 -5.30
N ALA A 134 -6.24 12.09 -5.28
CA ALA A 134 -5.87 13.42 -4.80
C ALA A 134 -6.34 14.54 -5.76
N SER A 135 -6.46 14.26 -7.07
CA SER A 135 -6.92 15.22 -8.08
C SER A 135 -8.42 15.14 -8.40
N ASP A 136 -9.24 14.52 -7.53
CA ASP A 136 -10.66 14.23 -7.77
C ASP A 136 -10.90 13.53 -9.13
N ASN A 137 -9.93 12.71 -9.56
CA ASN A 137 -9.84 12.07 -10.87
C ASN A 137 -9.82 13.03 -12.08
N THR A 138 -9.83 14.35 -11.89
CA THR A 138 -9.95 15.32 -12.98
C THR A 138 -8.65 15.47 -13.78
N PHE A 139 -7.53 15.69 -13.09
CA PHE A 139 -6.22 15.84 -13.74
C PHE A 139 -5.79 14.53 -14.41
N ALA A 140 -5.81 13.43 -13.66
CA ALA A 140 -5.37 12.13 -14.17
C ALA A 140 -6.22 11.62 -15.35
N ALA A 141 -7.54 11.84 -15.35
CA ALA A 141 -8.38 11.47 -16.48
C ALA A 141 -8.11 12.32 -17.74
N GLN A 142 -7.75 13.60 -17.57
CA GLN A 142 -7.43 14.49 -18.69
C GLN A 142 -5.99 14.30 -19.21
N HIS A 143 -5.08 13.82 -18.36
CA HIS A 143 -3.64 13.79 -18.61
C HIS A 143 -3.03 12.42 -18.26
N GLU A 144 -3.67 11.32 -18.68
CA GLU A 144 -3.32 9.95 -18.25
C GLU A 144 -1.81 9.64 -18.41
N TYR A 145 -1.23 9.93 -19.58
CA TYR A 145 0.19 9.65 -19.84
C TYR A 145 1.12 10.44 -18.92
N ILE A 146 0.81 11.71 -18.65
CA ILE A 146 1.58 12.58 -17.77
C ILE A 146 1.44 12.11 -16.32
N ALA A 147 0.22 11.79 -15.89
CA ALA A 147 -0.04 11.26 -14.54
C ALA A 147 0.69 9.94 -14.29
N ARG A 148 0.70 9.02 -15.27
CA ARG A 148 1.50 7.79 -15.21
C ARG A 148 3.00 8.08 -15.21
N GLY A 149 3.45 9.07 -15.98
CA GLY A 149 4.85 9.53 -15.98
C GLY A 149 5.30 10.05 -14.62
N ILE A 150 4.50 10.90 -13.97
CA ILE A 150 4.76 11.41 -12.61
C ILE A 150 4.81 10.26 -11.60
N ALA A 151 3.84 9.35 -11.65
CA ALA A 151 3.82 8.18 -10.77
C ALA A 151 5.05 7.28 -10.96
N ALA A 152 5.48 7.08 -12.21
CA ALA A 152 6.67 6.31 -12.54
C ALA A 152 7.97 7.00 -12.06
N ALA A 153 8.07 8.32 -12.27
CA ALA A 153 9.22 9.10 -11.80
C ALA A 153 9.32 9.07 -10.26
N LEU A 154 8.20 9.26 -9.56
CA LEU A 154 8.16 9.18 -8.10
C LEU A 154 8.54 7.78 -7.61
N TRP A 155 8.04 6.73 -8.27
CA TRP A 155 8.43 5.36 -7.96
C TRP A 155 9.94 5.15 -8.10
N GLU A 156 10.55 5.58 -9.20
CA GLU A 156 11.99 5.41 -9.45
C GLU A 156 12.84 6.19 -8.45
N VAL A 157 12.45 7.43 -8.11
CA VAL A 157 13.12 8.23 -7.07
C VAL A 157 13.01 7.54 -5.71
N SER A 158 11.82 7.07 -5.35
CA SER A 158 11.57 6.37 -4.08
C SER A 158 12.40 5.09 -4.00
N LEU A 159 12.44 4.31 -5.08
CA LEU A 159 13.27 3.11 -5.19
C LEU A 159 14.76 3.40 -4.97
N THR A 160 15.26 4.44 -5.63
CA THR A 160 16.67 4.84 -5.52
C THR A 160 17.00 5.25 -4.08
N TRP A 161 16.12 6.02 -3.45
CA TRP A 161 16.27 6.45 -2.06
C TRP A 161 16.25 5.27 -1.08
N ILE A 162 15.32 4.32 -1.25
CA ILE A 162 15.26 3.07 -0.47
C ILE A 162 16.56 2.27 -0.62
N LYS A 163 17.02 2.03 -1.86
CA LYS A 163 18.26 1.27 -2.15
C LYS A 163 19.51 1.91 -1.56
N ASN A 164 19.54 3.24 -1.50
CA ASN A 164 20.65 3.99 -0.92
C ASN A 164 20.57 4.11 0.62
N GLY A 165 19.57 3.49 1.24
CA GLY A 165 19.39 3.43 2.69
C GLY A 165 18.66 4.63 3.29
N MET A 166 17.89 5.36 2.48
CA MET A 166 17.12 6.55 2.87
C MET A 166 17.93 7.57 3.69
N LYS A 167 19.10 7.97 3.19
CA LYS A 167 20.05 8.82 3.94
C LYS A 167 19.57 10.27 4.05
N GLU A 168 18.95 10.76 3.00
CA GLU A 168 18.37 12.10 2.92
C GLU A 168 17.04 12.15 3.69
N SER A 169 16.70 13.30 4.26
CA SER A 169 15.42 13.50 4.96
C SER A 169 14.22 13.59 3.99
N PRO A 170 12.99 13.22 4.41
CA PRO A 170 11.78 13.42 3.61
C PRO A 170 11.60 14.84 3.06
N GLU A 171 11.95 15.87 3.84
CA GLU A 171 11.87 17.29 3.45
C GLU A 171 12.81 17.63 2.29
N TYR A 172 14.02 17.06 2.31
CA TYR A 172 14.99 17.22 1.24
C TYR A 172 14.48 16.58 -0.06
N MET A 173 13.99 15.33 0.03
CA MET A 173 13.43 14.62 -1.12
C MET A 173 12.22 15.36 -1.69
N ALA A 174 11.34 15.87 -0.84
CA ALA A 174 10.18 16.65 -1.24
C ALA A 174 10.57 17.94 -1.96
N LYS A 175 11.55 18.67 -1.42
CA LYS A 175 12.08 19.87 -2.06
C LYS A 175 12.64 19.55 -3.44
N LEU A 176 13.53 18.56 -3.54
CA LEU A 176 14.16 18.13 -4.80
C LEU A 176 13.12 17.81 -5.88
N CYS A 177 12.11 16.99 -5.56
CA CYS A 177 11.07 16.62 -6.52
C CYS A 177 10.14 17.80 -6.87
N SER A 178 9.80 18.64 -5.89
CA SER A 178 8.92 19.80 -6.12
C SER A 178 9.57 20.89 -7.00
N GLU A 179 10.90 21.03 -6.95
CA GLU A 179 11.65 21.98 -7.78
C GLU A 179 11.81 21.47 -9.22
N THR A 180 11.95 20.15 -9.39
CA THR A 180 12.08 19.53 -10.73
C THR A 180 10.80 19.69 -11.56
N LEU A 181 9.62 19.66 -10.94
CA LEU A 181 8.33 19.92 -11.58
C LEU A 181 8.08 21.40 -11.93
N ARG A 182 8.94 22.32 -11.48
CA ARG A 182 8.88 23.76 -11.85
C ARG A 182 9.75 24.10 -13.05
N LEU A 183 10.46 23.12 -13.63
CA LEU A 183 11.29 23.30 -14.83
C LEU A 183 10.50 23.14 -16.14
N GLU A 184 9.18 23.06 -16.08
CA GLU A 184 8.25 23.21 -17.22
C GLU A 184 7.54 24.58 -17.17
#